data_AF-A0A812I7E6-F1
#
_entry.id   AF-A0A812I7E6-F1
#
_cell.length_a   1.000
_cell.length_b   1.000
_cell.length_c   1.000
_cell.angle_alpha   90.00
_cell.angle_beta   90.00
_cell.angle_gamma   90.00
#
_symmetry.space_group_name_H-M   'P 1'
#
loop_
_entity.id
_entity.type
_entity.pdbx_description
1 polymer ?
#
loop_
_entity_poly.entity_id
_entity_poly.type
_entity_poly.pdbx_seq_one_letter_code
_entity_poly.pdbx_strand_id
1 'polypeptide(L)'
;SPVLIEDYMVKDMKPGSVIIDLAAMGGGNCTLTKAGEKYTTDNGVTIVGYTDLAGRMGEQASAMYATNMMHMVNHITGKEGAPAFMPNVNKALESDQGDIIVKSIVCCKDGQAIVAPPPPDPTPVKKKEPKAAKAEVIIDPEKEARQTSRVVAGTSALAIGASMGGDP
;
A
#
# COMPACT_ATOMS: atom_id res chain seq x y z
N SER A 1 -5.68 14.68 14.85
CA SER A 1 -5.43 13.24 15.02
C SER A 1 -5.55 12.91 16.50
N PRO A 2 -5.97 11.71 16.93
CA PRO A 2 -5.85 11.32 18.33
C PRO A 2 -4.37 11.15 18.71
N VAL A 3 -3.99 11.58 19.92
CA VAL A 3 -2.67 11.31 20.47
C VAL A 3 -2.66 9.87 21.00
N LEU A 4 -1.75 9.06 20.49
CA LEU A 4 -1.60 7.64 20.85
C LEU A 4 -0.22 7.32 21.41
N ILE A 5 0.78 8.15 21.10
CA ILE A 5 2.15 8.00 21.56
C ILE A 5 2.55 9.30 22.26
N GLU A 6 2.72 9.22 23.57
CA GLU A 6 3.05 10.37 24.41
C GLU A 6 4.56 10.50 24.61
N ASP A 7 5.02 11.70 24.99
CA ASP A 7 6.46 12.02 25.13
C ASP A 7 7.22 11.02 26.01
N TYR A 8 6.62 10.57 27.10
CA TYR A 8 7.26 9.62 28.01
C TYR A 8 7.41 8.23 27.37
N MET A 9 6.45 7.81 26.54
CA MET A 9 6.54 6.56 25.80
C MET A 9 7.69 6.59 24.81
N VAL A 10 7.92 7.74 24.17
CA VAL A 10 9.06 7.94 23.26
C VAL A 10 10.39 7.89 24.02
N LYS A 11 10.43 8.45 25.23
CA LYS A 11 11.63 8.43 26.09
C LYS A 11 12.02 7.01 26.53
N ASP A 12 11.04 6.13 26.71
CA ASP A 12 11.24 4.73 27.09
C ASP A 12 11.66 3.83 25.91
N MET A 13 11.63 4.34 24.68
CA MET A 13 12.11 3.59 23.52
C MET A 13 13.63 3.46 23.51
N LYS A 14 14.12 2.36 22.94
CA LYS A 14 15.56 2.13 22.76
C LYS A 14 16.16 3.17 21.80
N PRO A 15 17.37 3.69 22.07
CA PRO A 15 18.09 4.53 21.11
C PRO A 15 18.23 3.83 19.74
N GLY A 16 18.06 4.59 18.66
CA GLY A 16 18.02 4.08 17.29
C GLY A 16 16.63 3.65 16.79
N SER A 17 15.60 3.69 17.65
CA SER A 17 14.21 3.46 17.22
C SER A 17 13.74 4.55 16.25
N VAL A 18 12.77 4.21 15.38
CA VAL A 18 12.20 5.14 14.40
C VAL A 18 10.67 5.14 14.49
N ILE A 19 10.08 6.33 14.57
CA ILE A 19 8.63 6.55 14.47
C ILE A 19 8.35 7.21 13.12
N ILE A 20 7.45 6.62 12.34
CA ILE A 20 6.93 7.21 11.10
C ILE A 20 5.46 7.56 11.34
N ASP A 21 5.18 8.85 11.49
CA ASP A 21 3.83 9.34 11.79
C ASP A 21 3.12 9.79 10.52
N LEU A 22 2.29 8.89 9.96
CA LEU A 22 1.49 9.16 8.76
C LEU A 22 0.40 10.22 8.97
N ALA A 23 0.05 10.52 10.23
CA ALA A 23 -0.99 11.48 10.58
C ALA A 23 -0.45 12.89 10.88
N ALA A 24 0.84 13.14 10.60
CA ALA A 24 1.52 14.40 10.89
C ALA A 24 0.79 15.64 10.35
N MET A 25 0.14 15.53 9.17
CA MET A 25 -0.62 16.63 8.56
C MET A 25 -1.82 17.07 9.42
N GLY A 26 -2.43 16.14 10.16
CA GLY A 26 -3.59 16.39 11.02
C GLY A 26 -3.24 16.57 12.50
N GLY A 27 -2.00 16.94 12.83
CA GLY A 27 -1.50 17.10 14.19
C GLY A 27 -0.69 15.93 14.73
N GLY A 28 -0.62 14.79 14.04
CA GLY A 28 0.19 13.63 14.43
C GLY A 28 -0.43 12.73 15.51
N ASN A 29 -0.09 11.45 15.47
CA ASN A 29 -0.42 10.49 16.52
C ASN A 29 0.62 10.50 17.67
N CYS A 30 1.81 11.02 17.41
CA CYS A 30 2.86 11.20 18.40
C CYS A 30 2.95 12.68 18.81
N THR A 31 2.98 12.95 20.12
CA THR A 31 3.07 14.31 20.67
C THR A 31 4.33 15.06 20.24
N LEU A 32 5.41 14.32 19.97
CA LEU A 32 6.68 14.88 19.49
C LEU A 32 6.73 15.02 17.96
N THR A 33 5.68 14.66 17.20
CA THR A 33 5.69 14.80 15.75
C THR A 33 5.73 16.28 15.34
N LYS A 34 6.72 16.63 14.53
CA LYS A 34 6.79 17.91 13.82
C LYS A 34 6.42 17.70 12.36
N ALA A 35 5.31 18.30 11.94
CA ALA A 35 4.82 18.14 10.57
C ALA A 35 5.83 18.67 9.55
N GLY A 36 6.15 17.85 8.55
CA GLY A 36 7.12 18.16 7.49
C GLY A 36 8.58 17.86 7.85
N GLU A 37 8.89 17.46 9.08
CA GLU A 37 10.26 17.31 9.55
C GLU A 37 10.64 15.84 9.81
N LYS A 38 11.96 15.59 9.73
CA LYS A 38 12.60 14.42 10.32
C LYS A 38 13.67 14.91 11.28
N TYR A 39 13.61 14.46 12.53
CA TYR A 39 14.64 14.77 13.52
C TYR A 39 14.85 13.62 14.50
N THR A 40 15.96 13.66 15.23
CA THR A 40 16.27 12.69 16.30
C THR A 40 16.15 13.39 17.65
N THR A 41 15.43 12.76 18.56
CA THR A 41 15.25 13.21 19.95
C THR A 41 16.51 13.00 20.78
N ASP A 42 16.59 13.63 21.96
CA ASP A 42 17.76 13.54 22.85
C ASP A 42 18.06 12.11 23.32
N ASN A 43 17.05 11.24 23.44
CA ASN A 43 17.21 9.82 23.79
C ASN A 43 17.50 8.93 22.57
N GLY A 44 17.72 9.50 21.39
CA GLY A 44 18.16 8.78 20.19
C GLY A 44 17.05 8.16 19.34
N VAL A 45 15.78 8.53 19.54
CA VAL A 45 14.66 8.10 18.68
C VAL A 45 14.49 9.06 17.52
N THR A 46 14.41 8.54 16.29
CA THR A 46 14.15 9.35 15.09
C THR A 46 12.66 9.41 14.80
N ILE A 47 12.11 10.62 14.66
CA ILE A 47 10.72 10.85 14.33
C ILE A 47 10.64 11.42 12.92
N VAL A 48 9.81 10.81 12.09
CA VAL A 48 9.54 11.21 10.70
C VAL A 48 8.08 11.64 10.59
N GLY A 49 7.85 12.94 10.40
CA GLY A 49 6.53 13.55 10.27
C GLY A 49 6.26 14.13 8.88
N TYR A 50 6.83 13.56 7.82
CA TYR A 50 6.62 14.06 6.46
C TYR A 50 5.13 14.04 6.07
N THR A 51 4.64 15.15 5.53
CA THR A 51 3.25 15.30 5.09
C THR A 51 3.05 14.94 3.62
N ASP A 52 4.14 14.70 2.89
CA ASP A 52 4.19 14.50 1.44
C ASP A 52 4.67 13.10 1.05
N LEU A 53 4.46 12.09 1.91
CA LEU A 53 4.99 10.74 1.72
C LEU A 53 4.60 10.13 0.36
N ALA A 54 3.38 10.35 -0.12
CA ALA A 54 2.96 9.90 -1.45
C ALA A 54 3.78 10.57 -2.58
N GLY A 55 4.13 11.86 -2.43
CA GLY A 55 4.97 12.60 -3.36
C GLY A 55 6.40 12.04 -3.47
N ARG A 56 6.89 11.40 -2.40
CA ARG A 56 8.22 10.75 -2.37
C ARG A 56 8.27 9.45 -3.18
N MET A 57 7.11 8.95 -3.61
CA MET A 57 6.96 7.86 -4.59
C MET A 57 6.08 8.33 -5.76
N GLY A 58 6.39 9.52 -6.31
CA GLY A 58 5.53 10.24 -7.25
C GLY A 58 5.07 9.44 -8.46
N GLU A 59 5.93 8.63 -9.07
CA GLU A 59 5.56 7.78 -10.21
C GLU A 59 4.46 6.77 -9.85
N GLN A 60 4.65 6.03 -8.75
CA GLN A 60 3.70 5.01 -8.29
C GLN A 60 2.39 5.64 -7.80
N ALA A 61 2.49 6.73 -7.03
CA ALA A 61 1.34 7.48 -6.57
C ALA A 61 0.51 8.01 -7.76
N SER A 62 1.16 8.55 -8.78
CA SER A 62 0.50 9.06 -9.98
C SER A 62 -0.16 7.94 -10.79
N ALA A 63 0.50 6.81 -10.97
CA ALA A 63 -0.06 5.66 -11.67
C ALA A 63 -1.33 5.11 -10.98
N MET A 64 -1.28 4.95 -9.65
CA MET A 64 -2.43 4.50 -8.86
C MET A 64 -3.57 5.53 -8.87
N TYR A 65 -3.25 6.81 -8.75
CA TYR A 65 -4.24 7.88 -8.84
C TYR A 65 -4.91 7.93 -10.22
N ALA A 66 -4.14 7.89 -11.30
CA ALA A 66 -4.67 7.88 -12.66
C ALA A 66 -5.55 6.64 -12.92
N THR A 67 -5.17 5.48 -12.38
CA THR A 67 -5.96 4.25 -12.44
C THR A 67 -7.30 4.41 -11.71
N ASN A 68 -7.30 4.99 -10.51
CA ASN A 68 -8.52 5.29 -9.76
C ASN A 68 -9.44 6.27 -10.52
N MET A 69 -8.87 7.32 -11.13
CA MET A 69 -9.62 8.27 -11.96
C MET A 69 -10.23 7.59 -13.20
N MET A 70 -9.48 6.72 -13.86
CA MET A 70 -9.97 5.95 -15.01
C MET A 70 -11.11 5.00 -14.61
N HIS A 71 -11.00 4.32 -13.46
CA HIS A 71 -12.08 3.49 -12.94
C HIS A 71 -13.33 4.31 -12.60
N MET A 72 -13.17 5.48 -11.98
CA MET A 72 -14.28 6.39 -11.70
C MET A 72 -14.98 6.85 -12.99
N VAL A 73 -14.22 7.33 -13.98
CA VAL A 73 -14.78 7.78 -15.26
C VAL A 73 -15.49 6.63 -15.97
N ASN A 74 -14.88 5.46 -16.06
CA ASN A 74 -15.49 4.29 -16.70
C ASN A 74 -16.74 3.80 -15.97
N HIS A 75 -16.77 3.90 -14.65
CA HIS A 75 -17.96 3.59 -13.85
C HIS A 75 -19.12 4.53 -14.20
N ILE A 76 -18.84 5.84 -14.33
CA ILE A 76 -19.85 6.86 -14.67
C ILE A 76 -20.30 6.72 -16.14
N THR A 77 -19.38 6.55 -17.09
CA THR A 77 -19.71 6.54 -18.53
C THR A 77 -20.28 5.21 -18.99
N GLY A 78 -19.96 4.12 -18.29
CA GLY A 78 -20.27 2.77 -18.75
C GLY A 78 -19.73 2.52 -20.16
N LYS A 79 -20.52 1.80 -20.98
CA LYS A 79 -20.15 1.43 -22.35
C LYS A 79 -20.28 2.58 -23.36
N GLU A 80 -20.99 3.64 -23.00
CA GLU A 80 -21.32 4.75 -23.90
C GLU A 80 -20.16 5.78 -24.02
N GLY A 81 -19.19 5.70 -23.11
CA GLY A 81 -18.00 6.54 -23.13
C GLY A 81 -18.29 8.00 -22.77
N ALA A 82 -17.37 8.90 -23.15
CA ALA A 82 -17.39 10.30 -22.71
C ALA A 82 -18.74 11.05 -22.87
N PRO A 83 -19.53 10.87 -23.94
CA PRO A 83 -20.81 11.57 -24.10
C PRO A 83 -21.82 11.28 -22.98
N ALA A 84 -21.72 10.13 -22.32
CA ALA A 84 -22.65 9.71 -21.27
C ALA A 84 -22.29 10.25 -19.87
N PHE A 85 -21.13 10.90 -19.71
CA PHE A 85 -20.65 11.34 -18.41
C PHE A 85 -21.65 12.24 -17.68
N MET A 86 -21.98 13.40 -18.28
CA MET A 86 -22.91 14.36 -17.67
C MET A 86 -24.35 13.83 -17.58
N PRO A 87 -24.91 13.17 -18.62
CA PRO A 87 -26.22 12.53 -18.52
C PRO A 87 -26.33 11.55 -17.34
N ASN A 88 -25.32 10.70 -17.12
CA ASN A 88 -25.33 9.72 -16.03
C ASN A 88 -25.16 10.36 -14.66
N VAL A 89 -24.33 11.41 -14.56
CA VAL A 89 -24.23 12.22 -13.33
C VAL A 89 -25.58 12.84 -12.97
N ASN A 90 -26.24 13.51 -13.93
CA ASN A 90 -27.55 14.13 -13.69
C ASN A 90 -28.60 13.11 -13.29
N LYS A 91 -28.68 11.98 -14.00
CA LYS A 91 -29.59 10.88 -13.70
C LYS A 91 -29.37 10.32 -12.29
N ALA A 92 -28.12 10.19 -11.86
CA ALA A 92 -27.81 9.71 -10.50
C ALA A 92 -28.25 10.70 -9.42
N LEU A 93 -28.18 12.01 -9.68
CA LEU A 93 -28.58 13.04 -8.72
C LEU A 93 -30.09 13.25 -8.62
N GLU A 94 -30.83 13.03 -9.70
CA GLU A 94 -32.30 13.23 -9.75
C GLU A 94 -33.12 12.15 -9.02
N SER A 95 -32.52 10.98 -8.76
CA SER A 95 -33.21 9.84 -8.17
C SER A 95 -32.66 9.48 -6.79
N ASP A 96 -33.55 9.16 -5.86
CA ASP A 96 -33.17 8.58 -4.56
C ASP A 96 -32.45 7.24 -4.72
N GLN A 97 -32.82 6.47 -5.74
CA GLN A 97 -32.19 5.21 -6.12
C GLN A 97 -31.06 5.39 -7.16
N GLY A 98 -30.63 6.63 -7.40
CA GLY A 98 -29.48 6.91 -8.24
C GLY A 98 -28.19 6.30 -7.69
N ASP A 99 -27.18 6.18 -8.55
CA ASP A 99 -25.91 5.55 -8.19
C ASP A 99 -25.28 6.24 -6.98
N ILE A 100 -25.18 5.51 -5.87
CA ILE A 100 -24.66 6.02 -4.60
C ILE A 100 -23.21 6.49 -4.71
N ILE A 101 -22.39 5.85 -5.54
CA ILE A 101 -20.99 6.25 -5.75
C ILE A 101 -20.95 7.61 -6.40
N VAL A 102 -21.74 7.81 -7.46
CA VAL A 102 -21.82 9.09 -8.18
C VAL A 102 -22.39 10.20 -7.29
N LYS A 103 -23.41 9.90 -6.49
CA LYS A 103 -23.97 10.86 -5.52
C LYS A 103 -22.96 11.24 -4.41
N SER A 104 -22.06 10.33 -4.04
CA SER A 104 -21.07 10.56 -2.98
C SER A 104 -19.87 11.40 -3.45
N ILE A 105 -19.52 11.36 -4.73
CA ILE A 105 -18.38 12.12 -5.28
C ILE A 105 -18.74 13.55 -5.70
N VAL A 106 -20.02 13.83 -6.01
CA VAL A 106 -20.45 15.16 -6.44
C VAL A 106 -20.75 16.04 -5.23
N CYS A 107 -19.85 16.98 -4.94
CA CYS A 107 -19.99 17.91 -3.81
C CYS A 107 -20.84 19.16 -4.15
N CYS A 108 -20.95 19.53 -5.43
CA CYS A 108 -21.70 20.69 -5.87
C CYS A 108 -22.20 20.56 -7.31
N LYS A 109 -23.31 21.24 -7.62
CA LYS A 109 -23.88 21.39 -8.97
C LYS A 109 -24.50 22.77 -9.10
N ASP A 110 -24.26 23.45 -10.22
CA ASP A 110 -24.83 24.77 -10.53
C ASP A 110 -24.60 25.82 -9.41
N GLY A 111 -23.42 25.77 -8.78
CA GLY A 111 -23.05 26.67 -7.68
C GLY A 111 -23.68 26.34 -6.33
N GLN A 112 -24.50 25.30 -6.24
CA GLN A 112 -25.13 24.84 -5.00
C GLN A 112 -24.41 23.61 -4.45
N ALA A 113 -24.14 23.61 -3.14
CA ALA A 113 -23.58 22.45 -2.47
C ALA A 113 -24.62 21.32 -2.41
N ILE A 114 -24.17 20.09 -2.65
CA ILE A 114 -24.98 18.88 -2.53
C ILE A 114 -24.57 18.17 -1.25
N VAL A 115 -25.56 17.80 -0.44
CA VAL A 115 -25.33 17.01 0.78
C VAL A 115 -25.04 15.57 0.35
N ALA A 116 -23.90 15.05 0.79
CA ALA A 116 -23.53 13.67 0.52
C ALA A 116 -24.58 12.70 1.09
N PRO A 117 -24.94 11.62 0.35
CA PRO A 117 -25.83 10.60 0.86
C PRO A 117 -25.22 9.94 2.12
N PRO A 118 -26.04 9.38 3.02
CA PRO A 118 -25.53 8.62 4.15
C PRO A 118 -24.68 7.45 3.63
N PRO A 119 -23.60 7.07 4.34
CA PRO A 119 -22.79 5.93 3.94
C PRO A 119 -23.66 4.68 3.87
N PRO A 120 -23.48 3.83 2.84
CA PRO A 120 -24.22 2.58 2.76
C PRO A 120 -23.91 1.71 3.97
N ASP A 121 -24.88 0.86 4.35
CA ASP A 121 -24.64 -0.11 5.39
C ASP A 121 -23.39 -0.94 5.07
N PRO A 122 -22.55 -1.25 6.08
CA PRO A 122 -21.37 -2.09 5.87
C PRO A 122 -21.80 -3.36 5.15
N THR A 123 -21.15 -3.66 4.02
CA THR A 123 -21.41 -4.93 3.34
C THR A 123 -21.17 -6.04 4.37
N PRO A 124 -22.11 -6.99 4.54
CA PRO A 124 -21.94 -8.08 5.48
C PRO A 124 -20.58 -8.71 5.20
N VAL A 125 -19.70 -8.69 6.21
CA VAL A 125 -18.38 -9.29 6.06
C VAL A 125 -18.64 -10.77 5.83
N LYS A 126 -18.60 -11.19 4.55
CA LYS A 126 -18.38 -12.60 4.25
C LYS A 126 -17.07 -12.92 4.96
N LYS A 127 -17.15 -13.69 6.05
CA LYS A 127 -15.97 -14.34 6.63
C LYS A 127 -15.28 -14.97 5.44
N LYS A 128 -14.17 -14.38 5.00
CA LYS A 128 -13.22 -15.12 4.17
C LYS A 128 -12.81 -16.25 5.08
N GLU A 129 -13.36 -17.44 4.87
CA GLU A 129 -12.69 -18.63 5.34
C GLU A 129 -11.24 -18.48 4.93
N PRO A 130 -10.27 -18.67 5.85
CA PRO A 130 -8.88 -18.61 5.47
C PRO A 130 -8.71 -19.57 4.29
N LYS A 131 -8.46 -19.04 3.09
CA LYS A 131 -7.81 -19.86 2.08
C LYS A 131 -6.50 -20.24 2.75
N ALA A 132 -6.38 -21.51 3.10
CA ALA A 132 -5.14 -22.07 3.62
C ALA A 132 -4.01 -21.47 2.78
N ALA A 133 -3.17 -20.66 3.42
CA ALA A 133 -1.96 -20.20 2.77
C ALA A 133 -1.28 -21.48 2.28
N LYS A 134 -1.08 -21.60 0.97
CA LYS A 134 -0.09 -22.57 0.50
C LYS A 134 1.18 -22.19 1.26
N ALA A 135 1.68 -23.11 2.08
CA ALA A 135 2.89 -22.89 2.83
C ALA A 135 3.92 -22.31 1.86
N GLU A 136 4.35 -21.08 2.13
CA GLU A 136 5.53 -20.55 1.46
C GLU A 136 6.64 -21.55 1.72
N VAL A 137 7.25 -22.05 0.64
CA VAL A 137 8.43 -22.88 0.76
C VAL A 137 9.48 -21.97 1.39
N ILE A 138 9.74 -22.17 2.68
CA ILE A 138 10.88 -21.57 3.36
C ILE A 138 12.10 -22.13 2.64
N ILE A 139 12.70 -21.31 1.77
CA ILE A 139 13.96 -21.64 1.12
C ILE A 139 15.01 -21.56 2.23
N ASP A 140 15.43 -22.72 2.72
CA ASP A 140 16.55 -22.86 3.64
C ASP A 140 17.84 -22.61 2.84
N PRO A 141 18.50 -21.45 3.00
CA PRO A 141 19.68 -21.10 2.21
C PRO A 141 20.83 -22.09 2.44
N GLU A 142 20.86 -22.73 3.61
CA GLU A 142 21.89 -23.68 4.02
C GLU A 142 21.71 -25.03 3.31
N LYS A 143 20.46 -25.44 3.07
CA LYS A 143 20.15 -26.63 2.25
C LYS A 143 20.54 -26.46 0.79
N GLU A 144 20.22 -25.32 0.17
CA GLU A 144 20.64 -25.05 -1.21
C GLU A 144 22.17 -25.00 -1.32
N ALA A 145 22.85 -24.31 -0.40
CA ALA A 145 24.32 -24.27 -0.37
C ALA A 145 24.95 -25.66 -0.25
N ARG A 146 24.39 -26.54 0.58
CA ARG A 146 24.87 -27.92 0.75
C ARG A 146 24.60 -28.80 -0.46
N GLN A 147 23.51 -28.55 -1.18
CA GLN A 147 23.14 -29.27 -2.39
C GLN A 147 24.04 -28.87 -3.56
N THR A 148 24.31 -27.57 -3.72
CA THR A 148 25.24 -27.05 -4.74
C THR A 148 26.67 -27.52 -4.46
N SER A 149 27.11 -27.54 -3.19
CA SER A 149 28.43 -28.07 -2.81
C SER A 149 28.59 -29.57 -3.14
N ARG A 150 27.56 -30.39 -2.91
CA ARG A 150 27.60 -31.82 -3.25
C ARG A 150 27.61 -32.08 -4.75
N VAL A 151 26.91 -31.26 -5.55
CA VAL A 151 26.91 -31.40 -7.01
C VAL A 151 28.28 -31.03 -7.58
N VAL A 152 28.88 -29.92 -7.13
CA VAL A 152 30.21 -29.47 -7.58
C VAL A 152 31.32 -30.44 -7.17
N ALA A 153 31.27 -30.97 -5.94
CA ALA A 153 32.24 -31.97 -5.47
C ALA A 153 32.07 -33.33 -6.18
N GLY A 154 30.82 -33.74 -6.45
CA GLY A 154 30.51 -35.00 -7.14
C GLY A 154 30.93 -35.02 -8.62
N THR A 155 30.81 -33.90 -9.34
CA THR A 155 31.28 -33.81 -10.73
C THR A 155 32.80 -33.65 -10.85
N SER A 156 33.46 -33.11 -9.83
CA SER A 156 34.93 -32.97 -9.83
C SER A 156 35.66 -34.29 -9.56
N ALA A 157 35.05 -35.21 -8.81
CA ALA A 157 35.66 -36.51 -8.52
C ALA A 157 35.56 -37.53 -9.67
N LEU A 158 34.59 -37.38 -10.58
CA LEU A 158 34.49 -38.23 -11.79
C LEU A 158 35.35 -37.73 -12.96
N ALA A 159 35.80 -36.47 -12.96
CA ALA A 159 36.59 -35.89 -14.05
C ALA A 159 38.12 -36.14 -13.93
N ILE A 160 38.61 -36.72 -12.83
CA ILE A 160 40.04 -37.06 -12.66
C ILE A 160 40.32 -38.55 -12.97
N GLY A 161 39.29 -39.40 -13.09
CA GLY A 161 39.44 -40.83 -13.37
C GLY A 161 39.42 -41.23 -14.86
N ALA A 162 39.13 -40.31 -15.78
CA ALA A 162 38.81 -40.64 -17.18
C ALA A 162 39.74 -39.98 -18.23
N SER A 163 40.96 -39.58 -17.87
CA SER A 163 41.92 -38.98 -18.83
C SER A 163 43.33 -39.59 -18.82
N MET A 164 43.51 -40.83 -18.35
CA MET A 164 44.78 -41.57 -18.48
C MET A 164 44.61 -42.91 -19.22
N GLY A 165 43.94 -42.90 -20.37
CA GLY A 165 43.87 -44.05 -21.27
C GLY A 165 43.56 -43.66 -22.72
N GLY A 166 44.51 -43.93 -23.64
CA GLY A 166 44.40 -43.82 -25.10
C GLY A 166 45.60 -43.07 -25.69
N ASP A 167 46.70 -43.74 -26.06
CA ASP A 167 46.96 -44.45 -27.35
C ASP A 167 47.72 -43.53 -28.34
N PRO A 168 48.56 -44.01 -29.30
CA PRO A 168 48.57 -45.34 -29.95
C PRO A 168 49.84 -46.21 -29.74
#